data_AF-A0A7L2CHL2-F1
#
_entry.id   AF-A0A7L2CHL2-F1
#
_cell.length_a   1.000
_cell.length_b   1.000
_cell.length_c   1.000
_cell.angle_alpha   90.00
_cell.angle_beta   90.00
_cell.angle_gamma   90.00
#
_symmetry.space_group_name_H-M   'P 1'
#
loop_
_entity.id
_entity.type
_entity.pdbx_description
1 polymer ?
#
loop_
_entity_poly.entity_id
_entity_poly.type
_entity_poly.pdbx_seq_one_letter_code
_entity_poly.pdbx_strand_id
1 'polypeptide(L)'
;PYRAEDETSARFVPRFNFSVDDLLRRVDFNIKGDDLIVFLHIQKTGGTTFGRHLVRNIQLEQPCECRAGQKKCTCHRPGKRETWLFSRFSTGW
;
A
#
# COMPACT_ATOMS: atom_id res chain seq x y z
N PRO A 1 5.27 30.14 39.00
CA PRO A 1 5.32 30.70 37.63
C PRO A 1 5.73 29.60 36.64
N TYR A 2 4.74 28.97 36.00
CA TYR A 2 4.95 27.98 34.97
C TYR A 2 5.60 28.66 33.75
N ARG A 3 6.81 28.23 33.40
CA ARG A 3 7.45 28.63 32.14
C ARG A 3 6.68 27.96 31.01
N ALA A 4 6.20 28.75 30.05
CA ALA A 4 5.67 28.25 28.80
C ALA A 4 6.76 27.41 28.12
N GLU A 5 6.43 26.17 27.76
CA GLU A 5 7.27 25.34 26.92
C GLU A 5 7.47 26.08 25.59
N ASP A 6 8.73 26.21 25.17
CA ASP A 6 9.14 26.88 23.95
C ASP A 6 8.27 26.43 22.75
N GLU A 7 7.47 27.36 22.23
CA GLU A 7 6.80 27.32 20.93
C GLU A 7 7.83 27.27 19.78
N THR A 8 8.69 26.26 19.74
CA THR A 8 9.49 25.97 18.56
C THR A 8 8.61 25.24 17.56
N SER A 9 7.84 26.02 16.79
CA SER A 9 7.19 25.55 15.57
C SER A 9 8.18 24.69 14.77
N ALA A 10 7.73 23.55 14.24
CA ALA A 10 8.53 22.61 13.47
C ALA A 10 9.49 23.35 12.53
N ARG A 11 10.78 23.42 12.88
CA ARG A 11 11.79 24.04 12.02
C ARG A 11 11.96 23.13 10.81
N PHE A 12 11.28 23.52 9.75
CA PHE A 12 11.27 22.87 8.46
C PHE A 12 12.70 22.72 7.92
N VAL A 13 13.06 21.48 7.59
CA VAL A 13 14.35 21.01 7.04
C VAL A 13 14.25 21.05 5.50
N PRO A 14 15.34 21.35 4.76
CA PRO A 14 15.31 21.83 3.36
C PRO A 14 14.49 20.96 2.39
N ARG A 15 13.69 21.63 1.55
CA ARG A 15 13.07 21.01 0.36
C ARG A 15 14.16 20.66 -0.64
N PHE A 16 14.41 19.37 -0.83
CA PHE A 16 15.15 18.90 -1.99
C PHE A 16 14.43 19.36 -3.27
N ASN A 17 15.19 19.80 -4.27
CA ASN A 17 14.61 20.30 -5.52
C ASN A 17 14.26 19.11 -6.42
N PHE A 18 13.09 18.53 -6.19
CA PHE A 18 12.54 17.46 -7.03
C PHE A 18 12.07 18.01 -8.38
N SER A 19 12.37 17.28 -9.45
CA SER A 19 11.76 17.52 -10.76
C SER A 19 10.28 17.13 -10.76
N VAL A 20 9.53 17.57 -11.76
CA VAL A 20 8.13 17.13 -11.94
C VAL A 20 8.07 15.61 -12.09
N ASP A 21 9.04 15.02 -12.76
CA ASP A 21 9.13 13.58 -12.99
C ASP A 21 9.44 12.79 -11.70
N ASP A 22 10.09 13.41 -10.71
CA ASP A 22 10.30 12.77 -9.40
C ASP A 22 9.01 12.67 -8.58
N LEU A 23 8.12 13.66 -8.73
CA LEU A 23 6.90 13.78 -7.95
C LEU A 23 5.70 13.07 -8.62
N LEU A 24 5.64 13.09 -9.95
CA LEU A 24 4.52 12.55 -10.70
C LEU A 24 4.61 11.03 -10.78
N ARG A 25 3.67 10.34 -10.13
CA ARG A 25 3.47 8.90 -10.26
C ARG A 25 2.07 8.66 -10.80
N ARG A 26 1.96 8.61 -12.13
CA ARG A 26 0.74 8.20 -12.83
C ARG A 26 0.99 6.84 -13.45
N VAL A 27 0.17 5.87 -13.06
CA VAL A 27 0.18 4.51 -13.61
C VAL A 27 -1.25 4.24 -14.03
N ASP A 28 -1.45 3.95 -15.30
CA ASP A 28 -2.72 3.44 -15.81
C ASP A 28 -2.80 1.94 -15.49
N PHE A 29 -3.17 1.63 -14.24
CA PHE A 29 -3.16 0.27 -13.74
C PHE A 29 -4.33 -0.54 -14.30
N ASN A 30 -4.02 -1.56 -15.10
CA ASN A 30 -4.99 -2.46 -15.70
C ASN A 30 -5.05 -3.80 -14.94
N ILE A 31 -5.97 -3.90 -13.98
CA ILE A 31 -6.17 -5.12 -13.19
C ILE A 31 -6.59 -6.35 -14.04
N LYS A 32 -7.26 -6.13 -15.18
CA LYS A 32 -7.71 -7.21 -16.09
C LYS A 32 -6.61 -7.68 -17.06
N GLY A 33 -5.62 -6.80 -17.31
CA GLY A 33 -4.43 -7.07 -18.09
C GLY A 33 -3.40 -7.88 -17.30
N ASP A 34 -2.13 -7.55 -17.47
CA ASP A 34 -1.00 -8.30 -16.89
C ASP A 34 -0.30 -7.56 -15.74
N ASP A 35 -0.81 -6.39 -15.36
CA ASP A 35 -0.18 -5.55 -14.34
C ASP A 35 -0.21 -6.20 -12.95
N LEU A 36 0.88 -6.01 -12.21
CA LEU A 36 1.09 -6.55 -10.87
C LEU A 36 1.56 -5.45 -9.92
N ILE A 37 0.87 -5.29 -8.79
CA ILE A 37 1.37 -4.48 -7.68
C ILE A 37 2.23 -5.37 -6.79
N VAL A 38 3.46 -4.94 -6.49
CA VAL A 38 4.35 -5.62 -5.55
C VAL A 38 4.50 -4.78 -4.30
N PHE A 39 4.06 -5.31 -3.16
CA PHE A 39 4.22 -4.64 -1.87
C PHE A 39 5.44 -5.18 -1.11
N LEU A 40 6.54 -4.43 -1.17
CA LEU A 40 7.73 -4.68 -0.36
C LEU A 40 7.49 -4.23 1.08
N HIS A 41 7.35 -5.18 1.99
CA HIS A 41 7.05 -4.92 3.39
C HIS A 41 8.32 -4.83 4.25
N ILE A 42 8.64 -3.62 4.72
CA ILE A 42 9.73 -3.36 5.68
C ILE A 42 9.20 -3.50 7.12
N GLN A 43 10.01 -4.04 8.02
CA GLN A 43 9.60 -4.28 9.40
C GLN A 43 9.29 -2.99 10.14
N LYS A 44 8.27 -3.03 11.01
CA LYS A 44 7.87 -1.95 11.93
C LYS A 44 7.42 -0.63 11.26
N THR A 45 7.16 -0.62 9.96
CA THR A 45 6.63 0.55 9.22
C THR A 45 5.10 0.56 9.09
N GLY A 46 4.38 -0.22 9.89
CA GLY A 46 2.93 -0.33 9.79
C GLY A 46 2.44 -1.16 8.59
N GLY A 47 3.32 -1.87 7.89
CA GLY A 47 2.96 -2.63 6.68
C GLY A 47 1.96 -3.79 6.92
N THR A 48 1.77 -4.23 8.17
CA THR A 48 0.65 -5.13 8.52
C THR A 48 -0.72 -4.47 8.31
N THR A 49 -0.86 -3.20 8.72
CA THR A 49 -2.11 -2.45 8.52
C THR A 49 -2.27 -2.09 7.06
N PHE A 50 -1.22 -1.56 6.43
CA PHE A 50 -1.25 -1.19 5.02
C PHE A 50 -1.57 -2.40 4.11
N GLY A 51 -0.89 -3.53 4.30
CA GLY A 51 -1.16 -4.75 3.54
C GLY A 51 -2.59 -5.28 3.74
N ARG A 52 -3.19 -5.07 4.93
CA ARG A 52 -4.59 -5.44 5.16
C ARG A 52 -5.54 -4.56 4.36
N HIS A 53 -5.25 -3.26 4.20
CA HIS A 53 -6.02 -2.40 3.32
C HIS A 53 -5.92 -2.83 1.86
N LEU A 54 -4.75 -3.24 1.38
CA LEU A 54 -4.58 -3.72 0.00
C LEU A 54 -5.48 -4.91 -0.35
N VAL A 55 -5.72 -5.82 0.60
CA VAL A 55 -6.52 -7.04 0.36
C VAL A 55 -7.98 -6.92 0.82
N ARG A 56 -8.37 -5.87 1.56
CA ARG A 56 -9.74 -5.75 2.12
C ARG A 56 -10.43 -4.41 1.88
N ASN A 57 -9.71 -3.38 1.45
CA ASN A 57 -10.20 -2.00 1.46
C ASN A 57 -9.91 -1.24 0.16
N ILE A 58 -9.81 -1.97 -0.96
CA ILE A 58 -9.81 -1.39 -2.30
C ILE A 58 -11.15 -1.74 -2.93
N GLN A 59 -11.82 -0.74 -3.53
CA GLN A 59 -13.06 -0.96 -4.27
C GLN A 59 -12.74 -1.61 -5.62
N LEU A 60 -13.07 -2.88 -5.77
CA LEU A 60 -12.75 -3.71 -6.94
C LEU A 60 -14.03 -4.33 -7.50
N GLU A 61 -14.05 -4.55 -8.82
CA GLU A 61 -15.10 -5.35 -9.48
C GLU A 61 -15.14 -6.78 -8.93
N GLN A 62 -13.96 -7.38 -8.69
CA GLN A 62 -13.81 -8.66 -8.01
C GLN A 62 -12.90 -8.48 -6.77
N PRO A 63 -13.47 -8.46 -5.55
CA PRO A 63 -12.69 -8.35 -4.32
C PRO A 63 -11.78 -9.56 -4.06
N CYS A 64 -10.74 -9.39 -3.24
CA CYS A 64 -9.96 -10.53 -2.76
C CYS A 64 -10.80 -11.42 -1.84
N GLU A 65 -10.62 -12.73 -1.93
CA GLU A 65 -11.25 -13.70 -1.04
C GLU A 65 -10.39 -13.93 0.21
N CYS A 66 -10.82 -13.41 1.35
CA CYS A 66 -10.14 -13.60 2.63
C CYS A 66 -10.99 -14.47 3.57
N ARG A 67 -10.56 -15.70 3.86
CA ARG A 67 -11.26 -16.59 4.82
C ARG A 67 -10.81 -16.31 6.25
N ALA A 68 -11.77 -16.31 7.19
CA ALA A 68 -11.46 -16.19 8.62
C ALA A 68 -10.50 -17.32 9.05
N GLY A 69 -9.51 -16.99 9.87
CA GLY A 69 -8.45 -17.93 10.31
C GLY A 69 -7.30 -18.09 9.31
N GLN A 70 -7.46 -17.71 8.03
CA GLN A 70 -6.36 -17.73 7.06
C GLN A 70 -5.61 -16.40 7.05
N LYS A 71 -4.28 -16.47 7.04
CA LYS A 71 -3.40 -15.29 6.92
C LYS A 71 -3.31 -14.77 5.48
N LYS A 72 -3.48 -15.65 4.50
CA LYS A 72 -3.40 -15.36 3.06
C LYS A 72 -4.81 -15.23 2.49
N CYS A 73 -5.01 -14.23 1.65
CA CYS A 73 -6.20 -14.02 0.83
C CYS A 73 -5.89 -14.38 -0.62
N THR A 74 -6.92 -14.74 -1.38
CA THR A 74 -6.82 -14.99 -2.81
C THR A 74 -7.19 -13.71 -3.57
N CYS A 75 -6.22 -13.04 -4.19
CA CYS A 75 -6.41 -11.77 -4.90
C CYS A 75 -6.28 -11.97 -6.41
N HIS A 76 -7.27 -12.61 -7.02
CA HIS A 76 -7.26 -12.86 -8.46
C HIS A 76 -7.82 -11.70 -9.28
N ARG A 77 -7.38 -11.61 -10.53
CA ARG A 77 -7.95 -10.71 -11.54
C ARG A 77 -9.42 -11.07 -11.80
N PRO A 78 -10.27 -10.10 -12.18
CA PRO A 78 -11.65 -10.38 -12.58
C PRO A 78 -11.72 -11.44 -13.69
N GLY A 79 -12.43 -12.55 -13.43
CA GLY A 79 -12.63 -13.62 -14.43
C GLY A 79 -11.42 -14.51 -14.74
N LYS A 80 -10.29 -14.36 -14.04
CA LYS A 80 -9.09 -15.21 -14.21
C LYS A 80 -8.63 -15.78 -12.87
N ARG A 81 -7.71 -16.75 -12.90
CA ARG A 81 -7.07 -17.34 -11.71
C ARG A 81 -5.65 -16.81 -11.45
N GLU A 82 -5.29 -15.70 -12.10
CA GLU A 82 -4.01 -15.03 -11.94
C GLU A 82 -4.11 -13.97 -10.85
N THR A 83 -3.05 -13.81 -10.07
CA THR A 83 -2.97 -12.78 -9.03
C THR A 83 -2.60 -11.42 -9.62
N TRP A 84 -3.16 -10.32 -9.09
CA TRP A 84 -2.79 -8.94 -9.43
C TRP A 84 -1.97 -8.23 -8.35
N LEU A 85 -1.83 -8.85 -7.16
CA LEU A 85 -1.11 -8.31 -6.02
C LEU A 85 -0.11 -9.33 -5.48
N PHE A 86 1.17 -8.97 -5.44
CA PHE A 86 2.21 -9.72 -4.75
C PHE A 86 2.47 -9.07 -3.38
N SER A 87 2.14 -9.80 -2.32
CA SER A 87 2.33 -9.35 -0.94
C SER A 87 2.22 -10.53 0.04
N ARG A 88 2.68 -10.33 1.28
CA ARG A 88 2.52 -11.30 2.37
C ARG A 88 1.09 -11.85 2.51
N PHE A 89 0.07 -11.00 2.32
CA PHE A 89 -1.33 -11.39 2.51
C PHE A 89 -2.02 -11.88 1.24
N SER A 90 -1.32 -11.98 0.10
CA SER A 90 -1.87 -12.47 -1.17
C SER A 90 -1.12 -13.71 -1.66
N THR A 91 0.20 -13.63 -1.76
CA THR A 91 1.07 -14.72 -2.25
C THR A 91 1.80 -15.43 -1.11
N GLY A 92 2.02 -14.76 0.02
CA GLY A 92 2.77 -15.30 1.16
C GLY A 92 4.18 -14.73 1.23
N TRP A 93 5.07 -15.48 1.87
CA TRP A 93 6.53 -15.27 1.83
C TRP A 93 7.15 -16.42 1.07
#